data_AF-A0A1V2B9N9-F1
#
_entry.id   AF-A0A1V2B9N9-F1
#
_cell.length_a   1.000
_cell.length_b   1.000
_cell.length_c   1.000
_cell.angle_alpha   90.00
_cell.angle_beta   90.00
_cell.angle_gamma   90.00
#
_symmetry.space_group_name_H-M   'P 1'
#
loop_
_entity.id
_entity.type
_entity.pdbx_description
1 polymer ?
#
loop_
_entity_poly.entity_id
_entity_poly.type
_entity_poly.pdbx_seq_one_letter_code
_entity_poly.pdbx_strand_id
1 'polypeptide(L)'
;MQTVITKRELQVPVAVLIRVADVLLENDITNSITGTDEDEGHITIEVEYEKEQREAIHEAEDIISDYHEDEEEDDDDEEEED
;
A
#
# COMPACT_ATOMS: atom_id res chain seq x y z
N MET A 1 25.98 11.18 -11.85
CA MET A 1 25.45 9.92 -11.28
C MET A 1 24.13 9.67 -11.96
N GLN A 2 23.84 8.45 -12.40
CA GLN A 2 22.54 8.13 -13.00
C GLN A 2 21.67 7.61 -11.86
N THR A 3 20.71 8.42 -11.41
CA THR A 3 19.76 8.00 -10.39
C THR A 3 18.78 7.01 -11.02
N VAL A 4 18.74 5.81 -10.46
CA VAL A 4 17.87 4.73 -10.94
C VAL A 4 16.52 4.91 -10.27
N ILE A 5 15.60 5.53 -11.01
CA ILE A 5 14.22 5.73 -10.58
C ILE A 5 13.44 4.44 -10.87
N THR A 6 12.81 3.89 -9.85
CA THR A 6 11.91 2.74 -9.94
C THR A 6 10.48 3.26 -9.95
N LYS A 7 9.66 2.80 -10.90
CA LYS A 7 8.22 3.07 -10.95
C LYS A 7 7.47 1.85 -10.46
N ARG A 8 6.41 2.06 -9.67
CA ARG A 8 5.53 0.99 -9.21
C ARG A 8 4.11 1.50 -9.03
N GLU A 9 3.13 0.64 -9.24
CA GLU A 9 1.73 0.93 -8.93
C GLU A 9 1.35 0.29 -7.59
N LEU A 10 0.68 1.07 -6.74
CA LEU A 10 0.11 0.66 -5.46
C LEU A 10 -1.42 0.77 -5.55
N GLN A 11 -2.12 -0.28 -5.14
CA GLN A 11 -3.58 -0.24 -4.96
C GLN A 11 -3.83 0.08 -3.49
N VAL A 12 -4.30 1.29 -3.22
CA VAL A 12 -4.39 1.83 -1.86
C VAL A 12 -5.86 1.89 -1.45
N PRO A 13 -6.29 1.12 -0.44
CA PRO A 13 -7.64 1.23 0.11
C PRO A 13 -7.90 2.64 0.64
N VAL A 14 -9.09 3.18 0.37
CA VAL A 14 -9.45 4.55 0.78
C VAL A 14 -9.35 4.73 2.31
N ALA A 15 -9.59 3.66 3.07
CA ALA A 15 -9.50 3.66 4.54
C ALA A 15 -8.09 3.98 5.08
N VAL A 16 -7.04 3.56 4.37
CA VAL A 16 -5.63 3.77 4.79
C VAL A 16 -4.89 4.78 3.93
N LEU A 17 -5.55 5.36 2.93
CA LEU A 17 -4.98 6.33 1.98
C LEU A 17 -4.23 7.48 2.67
N ILE A 18 -4.77 8.03 3.76
CA ILE A 18 -4.12 9.13 4.48
C ILE A 18 -2.77 8.70 5.06
N ARG A 19 -2.69 7.50 5.64
CA ARG A 19 -1.45 6.97 6.23
C ARG A 19 -0.40 6.72 5.14
N VAL A 20 -0.81 6.12 4.03
CA VAL A 20 0.07 5.91 2.88
C VAL A 20 0.54 7.26 2.32
N ALA A 21 -0.35 8.23 2.17
CA ALA A 21 0.01 9.56 1.68
C ALA A 21 1.00 10.30 2.59
N ASP A 22 0.88 10.16 3.91
CA ASP A 22 1.83 10.71 4.88
C ASP A 22 3.25 10.13 4.64
N VAL A 23 3.37 8.80 4.52
CA VAL A 23 4.67 8.14 4.24
C VAL A 23 5.29 8.64 2.93
N LEU A 24 4.47 8.76 1.87
CA LEU A 24 4.94 9.27 0.58
C LEU A 24 5.41 10.73 0.67
N LEU A 25 4.70 11.56 1.43
CA LEU A 25 5.03 12.97 1.62
C LEU A 25 6.31 13.16 2.45
N GLU A 26 6.44 12.43 3.57
CA GLU A 26 7.58 12.52 4.49
C GLU A 26 8.91 12.11 3.84
N ASN A 27 8.84 11.26 2.82
CA ASN A 27 9.99 10.73 2.10
C ASN A 27 10.21 11.39 0.72
N ASP A 28 9.50 12.48 0.40
CA ASP A 28 9.56 13.18 -0.89
C ASP A 28 9.38 12.23 -2.09
N ILE A 29 8.47 11.25 -1.97
CA ILE A 29 8.19 10.28 -3.03
C ILE A 29 7.24 10.89 -4.04
N THR A 30 7.68 10.93 -5.30
CA THR A 30 6.83 11.39 -6.41
C THR A 30 5.72 10.38 -6.62
N ASN A 31 4.48 10.86 -6.65
CA ASN A 31 3.29 10.04 -6.82
C ASN A 31 2.29 10.66 -7.80
N SER A 32 1.54 9.81 -8.47
CA SER A 32 0.45 10.19 -9.38
C SER A 32 -0.69 9.19 -9.28
N ILE A 33 -1.92 9.69 -9.08
CA ILE A 33 -3.12 8.85 -9.18
C ILE A 33 -3.30 8.45 -10.66
N THR A 34 -3.34 7.15 -10.94
CA THR A 34 -3.50 6.59 -12.29
C THR A 34 -4.88 5.98 -12.51
N GLY A 35 -5.59 5.65 -11.42
CA GLY A 35 -6.92 5.04 -11.47
C GLY A 35 -7.64 5.10 -10.13
N THR A 36 -8.95 4.81 -10.17
CA THR A 36 -9.83 4.71 -9.01
C THR A 36 -10.79 3.56 -9.26
N ASP A 37 -10.99 2.71 -8.25
CA ASP A 37 -12.00 1.66 -8.27
C ASP A 37 -13.00 1.92 -7.15
N GLU A 38 -14.20 2.35 -7.52
CA GLU A 38 -15.27 2.65 -6.56
C GLU A 38 -15.94 1.38 -6.01
N ASP A 39 -15.91 0.27 -6.77
CA ASP A 39 -16.56 -0.98 -6.38
C ASP A 39 -15.74 -1.70 -5.31
N GLU A 40 -14.42 -1.74 -5.48
CA GLU A 40 -13.48 -2.34 -4.53
C GLU A 40 -12.92 -1.32 -3.51
N GLY A 41 -13.26 -0.03 -3.63
CA GLY A 41 -12.95 1.00 -2.64
C GLY A 41 -11.46 1.35 -2.53
N HIS A 42 -10.72 1.30 -3.65
CA HIS A 42 -9.29 1.58 -3.69
C HIS A 42 -8.88 2.58 -4.78
N ILE A 43 -7.72 3.22 -4.60
CA ILE A 43 -7.12 4.15 -5.55
C ILE A 43 -5.81 3.56 -6.07
N THR A 44 -5.61 3.57 -7.38
CA THR A 44 -4.33 3.18 -7.99
C THR A 44 -3.41 4.39 -8.03
N ILE A 45 -2.26 4.28 -7.38
CA ILE A 45 -1.23 5.33 -7.30
C ILE A 45 0.07 4.80 -7.90
N GLU A 46 0.58 5.44 -8.95
CA GLU A 46 1.95 5.24 -9.41
C GLU A 46 2.90 6.03 -8.51
N VAL A 47 3.93 5.37 -7.99
CA VAL A 47 5.00 5.96 -7.19
C VAL A 47 6.34 5.80 -7.88
N GLU A 48 7.15 6.85 -7.83
CA GLU A 48 8.50 6.90 -8.37
C GLU A 48 9.50 7.13 -7.24
N TYR A 49 10.42 6.18 -7.05
CA TYR A 49 11.33 6.18 -5.92
C TYR A 49 12.72 5.67 -6.29
N GLU A 50 13.71 6.14 -5.55
CA GLU A 50 15.10 5.70 -5.69
C GLU A 50 15.42 4.55 -4.73
N LYS A 51 16.61 3.94 -4.90
CA LYS A 51 17.03 2.81 -4.05
C LYS A 51 17.02 3.18 -2.55
N GLU A 52 17.32 4.43 -2.22
CA GLU A 52 17.38 4.94 -0.85
C GLU A 52 15.99 5.11 -0.22
N GLN A 53 14.95 5.27 -1.05
CA GLN A 53 13.55 5.44 -0.62
C GLN A 53 12.78 4.11 -0.56
N ARG A 54 13.46 2.96 -0.76
CA ARG A 54 12.82 1.64 -0.75
C ARG A 54 12.17 1.29 0.57
N GLU A 55 12.76 1.72 1.69
CA GLU A 55 12.19 1.44 3.02
C GLU A 55 10.82 2.11 3.18
N ALA A 56 10.66 3.34 2.70
CA ALA A 56 9.37 4.03 2.73
C ALA A 56 8.31 3.39 1.83
N ILE A 57 8.71 2.81 0.69
CA ILE A 57 7.78 2.03 -0.15
C ILE A 57 7.33 0.77 0.57
N HIS A 58 8.24 0.06 1.23
CA HIS A 58 7.88 -1.10 2.03
C HIS A 58 6.94 -0.75 3.17
N GLU A 59 7.17 0.37 3.87
CA GLU A 59 6.27 0.84 4.92
C GLU A 59 4.86 1.16 4.37
N ALA A 60 4.77 1.80 3.21
CA ALA A 60 3.49 2.03 2.55
C ALA A 60 2.78 0.73 2.16
N GLU A 61 3.53 -0.29 1.71
CA GLU A 61 2.99 -1.62 1.40
C GLU A 61 2.53 -2.36 2.65
N ASP A 62 3.27 -2.28 3.75
CA ASP A 62 2.91 -2.91 5.02
C ASP A 62 1.57 -2.32 5.54
N ILE A 63 1.38 -1.00 5.46
CA ILE A 63 0.11 -0.35 5.81
C ILE A 63 -1.07 -0.88 4.97
N ILE A 64 -0.83 -1.16 3.69
CA ILE A 64 -1.85 -1.69 2.78
C ILE A 64 -2.13 -3.16 3.11
N SER A 65 -1.08 -3.96 3.37
CA SER A 65 -1.20 -5.38 3.75
C SER A 65 -1.96 -5.54 5.06
N ASP A 66 -1.62 -4.75 6.09
CA ASP A 66 -2.28 -4.78 7.39
C ASP A 66 -3.80 -4.58 7.25
N TYR A 67 -4.23 -3.69 6.34
CA TYR A 67 -5.66 -3.48 6.07
C TYR A 67 -6.35 -4.71 5.48
N HIS A 68 -5.66 -5.43 4.59
CA HIS A 68 -6.20 -6.66 3.99
C HIS A 68 -6.18 -7.84 4.98
N GLU A 69 -5.20 -7.91 5.88
CA GLU A 69 -5.14 -8.93 6.93
C GLU A 69 -6.28 -8.77 7.97
N ASP A 70 -6.67 -7.53 8.30
CA ASP A 70 -7.83 -7.24 9.16
C ASP A 70 -9.18 -7.66 8.51
N GLU A 71 -9.25 -7.85 7.19
CA GLU A 71 -10.46 -8.31 6.47
C GLU A 71 -10.55 -9.85 6.36
N GLU A 72 -9.47 -10.61 6.63
CA GLU A 72 -9.41 -12.08 6.50
C GLU A 72 -9.43 -12.84 7.85
N GLU A 73 -10.06 -12.31 8.91
CA GLU A 73 -10.37 -13.07 10.15
C GLU A 73 -11.77 -13.73 10.09
N ASP A 74 -12.03 -14.64 9.14
CA ASP A 74 -13.21 -15.54 9.18
C ASP A 74 -12.90 -16.91 8.50
N ASP A 75 -12.10 -17.75 9.16
CA ASP A 75 -11.96 -19.23 9.03
C ASP A 75 -10.75 -19.66 9.92
N ASP A 76 -10.72 -20.65 10.81
CA ASP A 76 -11.56 -21.76 11.22
C ASP A 76 -10.89 -22.38 12.49
N ASP A 77 -11.62 -22.72 13.56
CA ASP A 77 -11.19 -23.73 14.54
C ASP A 77 -12.41 -24.25 15.35
N GLU A 78 -13.37 -24.88 14.65
CA GLU A 78 -14.31 -25.85 15.25
C GLU A 78 -13.86 -27.28 14.90
N GLU A 79 -12.99 -27.89 15.72
CA GLU A 79 -12.99 -29.34 15.88
C GLU A 79 -13.20 -29.71 17.35
N GLU A 80 -14.47 -29.97 17.70
CA GLU A 80 -14.88 -30.63 18.94
C GLU A 80 -14.29 -32.05 19.02
N GLU A 81 -13.48 -32.31 20.06
CA GLU A 81 -12.98 -33.64 20.40
C GLU A 81 -14.03 -34.38 21.27
N ASP A 82 -14.79 -35.33 20.69
CA ASP A 82 -15.63 -36.33 21.41
C ASP A 82 -15.36 -37.75 20.89
#